data_AF-A0A953W325-F1
#
_entry.id   AF-A0A953W325-F1
#
_cell.length_a   1.000
_cell.length_b   1.000
_cell.length_c   1.000
_cell.angle_alpha   90.00
_cell.angle_beta   90.00
_cell.angle_gamma   90.00
#
_symmetry.space_group_name_H-M   'P 1'
#
loop_
_entity.id
_entity.type
_entity.pdbx_description
1 polymer ?
#
loop_
_entity_poly.entity_id
_entity_poly.type
_entity_poly.pdbx_seq_one_letter_code
_entity_poly.pdbx_strand_id
1 'polypeptide(L)'
;AKDLCIVAVDPGYGVGNGEVFPAGPLRERLSDGLARADAIVMLHNTWSGDTPEQPQWLNAFSKPVLHASLSPAGEAPSGPLVGFAGLARPEKFFDTLEAIGADIVDVVPYPDHHPYSDDDLNWLAQMAQERHAT
;
A
#
# COMPACT_ATOMS: atom_id res chain seq x y z
N ALA A 1 -23.00 -12.00 -16.42
CA ALA A 1 -21.99 -11.04 -16.92
C ALA A 1 -21.72 -10.01 -15.82
N LYS A 2 -20.65 -9.22 -15.91
CA LYS A 2 -20.45 -8.07 -15.01
C LYS A 2 -21.15 -6.86 -15.62
N ASP A 3 -21.92 -6.12 -14.82
CA ASP A 3 -22.60 -4.91 -15.27
C ASP A 3 -21.71 -3.67 -15.24
N LEU A 4 -20.63 -3.72 -14.45
CA LEU A 4 -19.64 -2.64 -14.30
C LEU A 4 -18.27 -3.23 -13.96
N CYS A 5 -17.22 -2.78 -14.63
CA CYS A 5 -15.84 -3.16 -14.35
C CYS A 5 -15.01 -1.94 -13.93
N ILE A 6 -14.61 -1.88 -12.67
CA ILE A 6 -13.71 -0.81 -12.17
C ILE A 6 -12.32 -1.39 -11.94
N VAL A 7 -11.29 -0.70 -12.43
CA VAL A 7 -9.90 -1.04 -12.16
C VAL A 7 -9.34 -0.08 -11.13
N ALA A 8 -8.90 -0.61 -9.98
CA ALA A 8 -8.20 0.17 -8.97
C ALA A 8 -6.70 0.14 -9.25
N VAL A 9 -6.06 1.31 -9.17
CA VAL A 9 -4.63 1.47 -9.42
C VAL A 9 -4.02 2.26 -8.28
N ASP A 10 -2.96 1.71 -7.71
CA ASP A 10 -2.10 2.42 -6.80
C ASP A 10 -0.98 3.11 -7.61
N PRO A 11 -0.94 4.45 -7.70
CA PRO A 11 0.02 5.16 -8.55
C PRO A 11 1.45 5.01 -8.06
N GLY A 12 1.67 4.83 -6.75
CA GLY A 12 2.99 4.61 -6.19
C GLY A 12 3.61 3.26 -6.61
N TYR A 13 2.82 2.34 -7.15
CA TYR A 13 3.32 1.10 -7.78
C TYR A 13 3.12 1.10 -9.31
N GLY A 14 2.02 1.70 -9.76
CA GLY A 14 1.66 1.80 -11.17
C GLY A 14 1.57 0.42 -11.83
N VAL A 15 2.27 0.28 -12.95
CA VAL A 15 2.27 -0.94 -13.79
C VAL A 15 3.59 -1.71 -13.70
N GLY A 16 4.49 -1.32 -12.77
CA GLY A 16 5.83 -1.88 -12.66
C GLY A 16 6.63 -1.73 -13.96
N ASN A 17 7.21 -2.84 -14.44
CA ASN A 17 7.92 -2.89 -15.72
C ASN A 17 7.00 -3.12 -16.94
N GLY A 18 5.68 -3.15 -16.75
CA GLY A 18 4.71 -3.33 -17.84
C GLY A 18 4.54 -4.77 -18.34
N GLU A 19 5.27 -5.73 -17.77
CA GLU A 19 5.24 -7.13 -18.18
C GLU A 19 4.29 -7.97 -17.33
N VAL A 20 3.76 -9.03 -17.92
CA VAL A 20 2.92 -10.02 -17.22
C VAL A 20 3.80 -11.00 -16.43
N PHE A 21 3.31 -11.46 -15.29
CA PHE A 21 3.96 -12.49 -14.49
C PHE A 21 4.36 -13.72 -15.34
N PRO A 22 5.58 -14.27 -15.18
CA PRO A 22 6.58 -13.95 -14.17
C PRO A 22 7.59 -12.85 -14.56
N ALA A 23 7.53 -12.32 -15.78
CA ALA A 23 8.47 -11.30 -16.24
C ALA A 23 8.23 -9.92 -15.61
N GLY A 24 7.02 -9.68 -15.10
CA GLY A 24 6.64 -8.47 -14.38
C GLY A 24 5.53 -8.71 -13.36
N PRO A 25 5.06 -7.65 -12.69
CA PRO A 25 4.07 -7.78 -11.62
C PRO A 25 2.62 -7.82 -12.10
N LEU A 26 2.36 -7.58 -13.39
CA LEU A 26 0.99 -7.57 -13.90
C LEU A 26 0.43 -8.99 -13.96
N ARG A 27 -0.84 -9.15 -13.56
CA ARG A 27 -1.57 -10.43 -13.68
C ARG A 27 -2.09 -10.69 -15.10
N GLU A 28 -2.09 -9.68 -15.94
CA GLU A 28 -2.57 -9.69 -17.31
C GLU A 28 -2.01 -8.49 -18.08
N ARG A 29 -2.18 -8.47 -19.41
CA ARG A 29 -1.73 -7.34 -20.22
C ARG A 29 -2.49 -6.08 -19.82
N LEU A 30 -1.76 -4.97 -19.67
CA LEU A 30 -2.35 -3.67 -19.34
C LEU A 30 -3.45 -3.28 -20.34
N SER A 31 -3.23 -3.51 -21.64
CA SER A 31 -4.22 -3.24 -22.70
C SER A 31 -5.55 -3.95 -22.47
N ASP A 32 -5.51 -5.22 -22.08
CA ASP A 32 -6.69 -6.05 -21.85
C ASP A 32 -7.40 -5.61 -20.56
N GLY A 33 -6.59 -5.25 -19.55
CA GLY A 33 -6.92 -4.45 -18.37
C GLY A 33 -7.87 -3.30 -18.68
N LEU A 34 -7.36 -2.38 -19.47
CA LEU A 34 -7.98 -1.10 -19.79
C LEU A 34 -9.17 -1.25 -20.73
N ALA A 35 -9.12 -2.17 -21.69
CA ALA A 35 -10.20 -2.37 -22.67
C ALA A 35 -11.53 -2.76 -22.02
N ARG A 36 -11.50 -3.57 -20.95
CA ARG A 36 -12.71 -3.97 -20.22
C ARG A 36 -13.13 -3.00 -19.10
N ALA A 37 -12.24 -2.10 -18.69
CA ALA A 37 -12.52 -1.19 -17.58
C ALA A 37 -13.56 -0.16 -18.02
N ASP A 38 -14.57 0.10 -17.20
CA ASP A 38 -15.56 1.16 -17.37
C ASP A 38 -15.17 2.44 -16.63
N ALA A 39 -14.35 2.31 -15.60
CA ALA A 39 -13.69 3.41 -14.91
C ALA A 39 -12.39 2.93 -14.27
N ILE A 40 -11.52 3.88 -13.96
CA ILE A 40 -10.31 3.66 -13.18
C ILE A 40 -10.41 4.46 -11.89
N VAL A 41 -10.01 3.86 -10.76
CA VAL A 41 -9.85 4.55 -9.48
C VAL A 41 -8.37 4.58 -9.15
N MET A 42 -7.79 5.77 -9.18
CA MET A 42 -6.44 6.05 -8.70
C MET A 42 -6.50 6.22 -7.18
N LEU A 43 -5.90 5.29 -6.45
CA LEU A 43 -5.86 5.26 -4.99
C LEU A 43 -4.58 5.93 -4.50
N HIS A 44 -4.72 7.15 -4.00
CA HIS A 44 -3.65 7.93 -3.40
C HIS A 44 -3.67 7.77 -1.88
N ASN A 45 -2.57 8.11 -1.24
CA ASN A 45 -2.55 8.36 0.19
C ASN A 45 -2.53 9.87 0.45
N THR A 46 -3.17 10.33 1.53
CA THR A 46 -3.21 11.77 1.83
C THR A 46 -1.90 12.31 2.40
N TRP A 47 -1.00 11.44 2.83
CA TRP A 47 0.17 11.79 3.62
C TRP A 47 1.50 11.80 2.86
N SER A 48 1.53 11.36 1.60
CA SER A 48 2.73 11.48 0.76
C SER A 48 3.04 12.93 0.37
N GLY A 49 2.06 13.84 0.50
CA GLY A 49 2.20 15.22 0.03
C GLY A 49 2.26 15.36 -1.50
N ASP A 50 2.22 14.25 -2.23
CA ASP A 50 2.33 14.22 -3.67
C ASP A 50 1.00 14.63 -4.32
N THR A 51 1.08 15.60 -5.23
CA THR A 51 -0.02 15.85 -6.16
C THR A 51 0.08 14.79 -7.25
N PRO A 52 -0.91 13.91 -7.43
CA PRO A 52 -0.73 12.79 -8.34
C PRO A 52 -0.75 13.25 -9.79
N GLU A 53 0.38 13.14 -10.47
CA GLU A 53 0.41 13.28 -11.92
C GLU A 53 -0.27 12.09 -12.59
N GLN A 54 -0.99 12.34 -13.68
CA GLN A 54 -1.63 11.27 -14.45
C GLN A 54 -0.55 10.45 -15.18
N PRO A 55 -0.46 9.13 -14.93
CA PRO A 55 0.54 8.30 -15.59
C PRO A 55 0.34 8.27 -17.11
N GLN A 56 1.44 8.32 -17.88
CA GLN A 56 1.41 8.35 -19.34
C GLN A 56 0.64 7.17 -19.97
N TRP A 57 0.66 6.00 -19.34
CA TRP A 57 -0.06 4.81 -19.83
C TRP A 57 -1.59 4.97 -19.79
N LEU A 58 -2.12 5.98 -19.08
CA LEU A 58 -3.54 6.36 -19.11
C LEU A 58 -3.91 7.32 -20.23
N ASN A 59 -2.96 7.88 -20.97
CA ASN A 59 -3.25 8.93 -21.96
C ASN A 59 -4.24 8.48 -23.05
N ALA A 60 -4.31 7.18 -23.34
CA ALA A 60 -5.23 6.59 -24.32
C ALA A 60 -6.58 6.13 -23.70
N PHE A 61 -6.75 6.23 -22.38
CA PHE A 61 -7.97 5.80 -21.70
C PHE A 61 -9.02 6.93 -21.73
N SER A 62 -10.17 6.66 -22.34
CA SER A 62 -11.21 7.68 -22.61
C SER A 62 -12.39 7.66 -21.64
N LYS A 63 -12.44 6.70 -20.71
CA LYS A 63 -13.51 6.56 -19.72
C LYS A 63 -13.10 7.23 -18.38
N PRO A 64 -14.00 7.39 -17.40
CA PRO A 64 -13.71 8.13 -16.17
C PRO A 64 -12.48 7.61 -15.40
N VAL A 65 -11.62 8.54 -14.99
CA VAL A 65 -10.54 8.33 -14.04
C VAL A 65 -10.88 9.09 -12.76
N LEU A 66 -11.21 8.35 -11.71
CA LEU A 66 -11.55 8.87 -10.40
C LEU A 66 -10.30 8.88 -9.52
N HIS A 67 -10.10 9.95 -8.78
CA HIS A 67 -9.04 10.04 -7.78
C HIS A 67 -9.68 9.88 -6.41
N ALA A 68 -9.20 8.90 -5.64
CA ALA A 68 -9.61 8.68 -4.27
C ALA A 68 -8.38 8.68 -3.38
N SER A 69 -8.50 9.20 -2.17
CA SER A 69 -7.43 9.17 -1.19
C SER A 69 -7.85 8.34 0.02
N LEU A 70 -6.91 7.55 0.52
CA LEU A 70 -7.05 6.90 1.82
C LEU A 70 -6.49 7.86 2.87
N SER A 71 -7.26 8.05 3.93
CA SER A 71 -6.84 8.77 5.12
C SER A 71 -6.94 7.81 6.31
N PRO A 72 -5.93 7.74 7.18
CA PRO A 72 -6.01 6.92 8.37
C PRO A 72 -7.15 7.41 9.26
N ALA A 73 -7.82 6.48 9.95
CA ALA A 73 -8.85 6.81 10.91
C ALA A 73 -8.40 6.43 12.32
N GLY A 74 -8.57 7.34 13.28
CA GLY A 74 -8.18 7.13 14.68
C GLY A 74 -6.99 7.98 15.10
N GLU A 75 -6.70 7.96 16.40
CA GLU A 75 -5.54 8.61 16.99
C GLU A 75 -4.35 7.65 16.98
N ALA A 76 -3.14 8.19 16.81
CA ALA A 76 -1.93 7.41 16.96
C ALA A 76 -1.84 6.83 18.38
N PRO A 77 -1.34 5.58 18.54
CA PRO A 77 -0.99 5.08 19.85
C PRO A 77 0.04 6.02 20.50
N SER A 78 -0.08 6.21 21.82
CA SER A 78 0.78 7.12 22.56
C SER A 78 2.09 6.45 22.98
N GLY A 79 3.17 7.23 23.01
CA GLY A 79 4.49 6.79 23.43
C GLY A 79 5.31 6.17 22.30
N PRO A 80 6.57 5.78 22.58
CA PRO A 80 7.45 5.15 21.60
C PRO A 80 6.93 3.77 21.19
N LEU A 81 6.98 3.47 19.90
CA LEU A 81 6.36 2.28 19.30
C LEU A 81 7.34 1.51 18.44
N VAL A 82 7.23 0.19 18.50
CA VAL A 82 7.79 -0.71 17.48
C VAL A 82 6.69 -1.16 16.53
N GLY A 83 6.79 -0.79 15.25
CA GLY A 83 5.86 -1.23 14.23
C GLY A 83 6.29 -2.56 13.61
N PHE A 84 5.35 -3.46 13.30
CA PHE A 84 5.64 -4.65 12.50
C PHE A 84 4.48 -4.99 11.56
N ALA A 85 4.79 -5.56 10.40
CA ALA A 85 3.76 -5.92 9.41
C ALA A 85 4.21 -7.02 8.43
N GLY A 86 3.33 -7.99 8.21
CA GLY A 86 3.46 -9.09 7.24
C GLY A 86 2.59 -8.83 6.03
N LEU A 87 2.85 -7.70 5.36
CA LEU A 87 2.13 -7.24 4.18
C LEU A 87 3.02 -7.33 2.95
N ALA A 88 2.43 -7.41 1.76
CA ALA A 88 3.16 -7.29 0.50
C ALA A 88 3.98 -5.98 0.39
N ARG A 89 3.57 -4.93 1.11
CA ARG A 89 4.27 -3.63 1.23
C ARG A 89 4.17 -3.10 2.66
N PRO A 90 5.02 -3.56 3.59
CA PRO A 90 5.00 -3.12 4.98
C PRO A 90 5.25 -1.61 5.12
N GLU A 91 6.03 -1.02 4.21
CA GLU A 91 6.42 0.39 4.26
C GLU A 91 5.20 1.32 4.25
N LYS A 92 4.16 0.98 3.48
CA LYS A 92 2.93 1.78 3.45
C LYS A 92 2.23 1.86 4.80
N PHE A 93 2.29 0.78 5.57
CA PHE A 93 1.71 0.76 6.91
C PHE A 93 2.55 1.63 7.86
N PHE A 94 3.88 1.57 7.78
CA PHE A 94 4.75 2.40 8.60
C PHE A 94 4.61 3.89 8.24
N ASP A 95 4.56 4.24 6.95
CA ASP A 95 4.27 5.60 6.49
C ASP A 95 2.91 6.10 7.03
N THR A 96 1.91 5.20 7.12
CA THR A 96 0.59 5.50 7.69
C THR A 96 0.69 5.83 9.18
N LEU A 97 1.50 5.08 9.93
CA LEU A 97 1.72 5.31 11.37
C LEU A 97 2.41 6.65 11.63
N GLU A 98 3.48 6.94 10.89
CA GLU A 98 4.16 8.24 10.98
C GLU A 98 3.22 9.39 10.62
N ALA A 99 2.40 9.22 9.58
CA ALA A 99 1.44 10.23 9.13
C ALA A 99 0.35 10.57 10.15
N ILE A 100 -0.03 9.63 11.02
CA ILE A 100 -0.96 9.90 12.13
C ILE A 100 -0.27 10.46 13.38
N GLY A 101 1.06 10.64 13.34
CA GLY A 101 1.85 11.16 14.45
C GLY A 101 2.27 10.11 15.46
N ALA A 102 2.33 8.83 15.08
CA ALA A 102 2.88 7.78 15.93
C ALA A 102 4.39 7.97 16.10
N ASP A 103 4.90 7.80 17.32
CA ASP A 103 6.34 7.87 17.63
C ASP A 103 7.00 6.51 17.35
N ILE A 104 7.25 6.21 16.08
CA ILE A 104 7.85 4.95 15.65
C ILE A 104 9.36 5.00 15.86
N VAL A 105 9.88 4.18 16.77
CA VAL A 105 11.32 4.12 17.09
C VAL A 105 12.06 2.97 16.41
N ASP A 106 11.34 1.94 15.96
CA ASP A 106 11.88 0.84 15.18
C ASP A 106 10.77 0.14 14.38
N VAL A 107 11.13 -0.55 13.30
CA VAL A 107 10.16 -1.29 12.47
C VAL A 107 10.69 -2.65 12.04
N VAL A 108 9.79 -3.64 11.95
CA VAL A 108 10.10 -4.99 11.50
C VAL A 108 9.18 -5.41 10.35
N PRO A 109 9.68 -5.41 9.10
CA PRO A 109 8.95 -5.97 7.99
C PRO A 109 9.01 -7.50 8.02
N TYR A 110 7.88 -8.14 7.77
CA TYR A 110 7.77 -9.58 7.56
C TYR A 110 7.27 -9.87 6.12
N PRO A 111 7.53 -11.07 5.58
CA PRO A 111 6.95 -11.49 4.31
C PRO A 111 5.42 -11.36 4.29
N ASP A 112 4.85 -11.19 3.09
CA ASP A 112 3.40 -11.15 2.91
C ASP A 112 2.76 -12.43 3.47
N HIS A 113 1.68 -12.26 4.24
CA HIS A 113 1.00 -13.36 4.93
C HIS A 113 1.87 -14.13 5.94
N HIS A 114 2.90 -13.51 6.53
CA HIS A 114 3.74 -14.15 7.55
C HIS A 114 2.89 -14.72 8.70
N PRO A 115 2.98 -16.03 8.99
CA PRO A 115 2.28 -16.64 10.11
C PRO A 115 3.07 -16.35 11.40
N TYR A 116 2.68 -15.31 12.13
CA TYR A 116 3.29 -14.95 13.41
C TYR A 116 3.24 -16.11 14.40
N SER A 117 4.42 -16.52 14.86
CA SER A 117 4.60 -17.50 15.92
C SER A 117 4.71 -16.83 17.29
N ASP A 118 4.55 -17.60 18.36
CA ASP A 118 4.78 -17.10 19.73
C ASP A 118 6.23 -16.59 19.89
N ASP A 119 7.20 -17.23 19.22
CA ASP A 119 8.60 -16.79 19.24
C ASP A 119 8.80 -15.43 18.55
N ASP A 120 8.11 -15.19 17.42
CA ASP A 120 8.13 -13.88 16.76
C ASP A 120 7.60 -12.79 17.70
N LEU A 121 6.46 -13.05 18.34
CA LEU A 121 5.81 -12.09 19.24
C LEU A 121 6.66 -11.83 20.49
N ASN A 122 7.27 -12.88 21.05
CA ASN A 122 8.17 -12.77 22.19
C ASN A 122 9.41 -11.94 21.84
N TRP A 123 9.99 -12.17 20.65
CA TRP A 123 11.14 -11.40 20.17
C TRP A 123 10.78 -9.93 19.93
N LEU A 124 9.64 -9.65 19.28
CA LEU A 124 9.13 -8.29 19.09
C LEU A 124 8.92 -7.56 20.43
N ALA A 125 8.31 -8.24 21.41
CA ALA A 125 8.09 -7.69 22.74
C ALA A 125 9.41 -7.40 23.48
N GLN A 126 10.40 -8.28 23.36
CA GLN A 126 11.74 -8.04 23.92
C GLN A 126 12.40 -6.82 23.24
N MET A 127 12.32 -6.74 21.92
CA MET A 127 12.89 -5.63 21.16
C MET A 127 12.24 -4.29 21.55
N ALA A 128 10.92 -4.25 21.69
CA ALA A 128 10.21 -3.07 22.17
C ALA A 128 10.70 -2.64 23.57
N GLN A 129 10.86 -3.59 24.50
CA GLN A 129 11.41 -3.30 25.84
C GLN A 129 12.83 -2.71 25.78
N GLU A 130 13.72 -3.27 24.96
CA GLU A 130 15.09 -2.77 24.77
C GLU A 130 15.13 -1.35 24.17
N ARG A 131 14.09 -0.99 23.41
CA ARG A 131 13.90 0.35 22.83
C ARG A 131 13.11 1.30 23.72
N HIS A 132 12.70 0.87 24.91
CA HIS A 132 11.79 1.63 25.78
C HIS A 132 10.46 2.00 25.10
N ALA A 133 9.95 1.09 24.28
CA ALA A 133 8.76 1.22 23.45
C ALA A 133 7.72 0.14 23.77
N THR A 134 6.53 0.28 23.17
CA THR A 134 5.47 -0.75 23.15
C THR A 134 5.24 -1.32 21.77
#